data_AF-A0A7C2UQY0-F1
#
_entry.id   AF-A0A7C2UQY0-F1
#
_cell.length_a   1.000
_cell.length_b   1.000
_cell.length_c   1.000
_cell.angle_alpha   90.00
_cell.angle_beta   90.00
_cell.angle_gamma   90.00
#
_symmetry.space_group_name_H-M   'P 1'
#
loop_
_entity.id
_entity.type
_entity.pdbx_description
1 polymer ?
#
loop_
_entity_poly.entity_id
_entity_poly.type
_entity_poly.pdbx_seq_one_letter_code
_entity_poly.pdbx_strand_id
1 'polypeptide(L)'
;MSHMSRLEDAKILGVVGSILLIIGGMATFGRFFPISIIGFILTAVAMKYISDYFKEPAIFNNFIYYIIISIIGIFITIFLGLASIVSGFMLGKGIVILSIIATLAVLWIVIVISSIFLMRSFELTATKTGVQMFSTAGKLYFVGAILVIILVGFLVIFIAEILTAVAFFSISVPEAEAHTSSQPSTTV
;
A
#
# COMPACT_ATOMS: atom_id res chain seq x y z
N MET A 1 23.35 -1.10 18.67
CA MET A 1 23.36 -0.18 17.51
C MET A 1 22.21 -0.47 16.52
N SER A 2 21.10 -1.10 16.92
CA SER A 2 20.20 -1.85 16.00
C SER A 2 18.73 -1.39 15.90
N HIS A 3 18.30 -0.35 16.63
CA HIS A 3 16.91 0.13 16.59
C HIS A 3 16.73 1.43 15.80
N MET A 4 17.61 2.42 15.96
CA MET A 4 17.51 3.68 15.20
C MET A 4 17.67 3.47 13.69
N SER A 5 18.60 2.60 13.27
CA SER A 5 18.83 2.31 11.84
C SER A 5 17.58 1.75 11.15
N ARG A 6 16.77 0.94 11.84
CA ARG A 6 15.56 0.34 11.24
C ARG A 6 14.50 1.37 10.87
N LEU A 7 14.34 2.43 11.67
CA LEU A 7 13.36 3.46 11.38
C LEU A 7 13.83 4.37 10.23
N GLU A 8 15.12 4.65 10.17
CA GLU A 8 15.74 5.36 9.06
C GLU A 8 15.65 4.57 7.75
N ASP A 9 16.02 3.27 7.79
CA ASP A 9 15.86 2.37 6.66
C ASP A 9 14.39 2.29 6.22
N ALA A 10 13.45 2.23 7.17
CA ALA A 10 12.02 2.21 6.86
C ALA A 10 11.58 3.48 6.13
N LYS A 11 12.06 4.64 6.56
CA LYS A 11 11.77 5.92 5.92
C LYS A 11 12.31 5.95 4.49
N ILE A 12 13.57 5.58 4.29
CA ILE A 12 14.20 5.56 2.97
C ILE A 12 13.47 4.57 2.05
N LEU A 13 13.25 3.34 2.50
CA LEU A 13 12.55 2.32 1.72
C LEU A 13 11.09 2.69 1.44
N GLY A 14 10.40 3.31 2.40
CA GLY A 14 9.02 3.74 2.24
C GLY A 14 8.89 4.87 1.23
N VAL A 15 9.76 5.89 1.33
CA VAL A 15 9.83 6.99 0.36
C VAL A 15 10.13 6.47 -1.05
N VAL A 16 11.19 5.68 -1.20
CA VAL A 16 11.59 5.13 -2.49
C VAL A 16 10.48 4.23 -3.03
N GLY A 17 9.91 3.36 -2.19
CA GLY A 17 8.78 2.49 -2.51
C GLY A 17 7.56 3.25 -3.03
N SER A 18 7.12 4.29 -2.34
CA SER A 18 5.98 5.12 -2.74
C SER A 18 6.24 5.91 -4.02
N ILE A 19 7.44 6.46 -4.21
CA ILE A 19 7.78 7.16 -5.46
C ILE A 19 7.76 6.19 -6.64
N LEU A 20 8.33 4.99 -6.47
CA LEU A 20 8.27 3.94 -7.49
C LEU A 20 6.83 3.49 -7.78
N LEU A 21 5.97 3.42 -6.76
CA LEU A 21 4.55 3.11 -6.94
C LEU A 21 3.80 4.21 -7.69
N ILE A 22 4.08 5.49 -7.43
CA ILE A 22 3.45 6.61 -8.15
C ILE A 22 3.87 6.60 -9.63
N ILE A 23 5.17 6.49 -9.89
CA ILE A 23 5.72 6.47 -11.27
C ILE A 23 5.26 5.21 -12.01
N GLY A 24 5.32 4.05 -11.37
CA GLY A 24 4.87 2.78 -11.94
C GLY A 24 3.36 2.70 -12.12
N GLY A 25 2.58 3.28 -11.20
CA GLY A 25 1.12 3.34 -11.20
C GLY A 25 0.56 4.22 -12.32
N MET A 26 1.24 5.31 -12.68
CA MET A 26 0.90 6.04 -13.92
C MET A 26 1.09 5.19 -15.18
N ALA A 27 1.98 4.19 -15.13
CA ALA A 27 2.28 3.30 -16.25
C ALA A 27 1.56 1.94 -16.18
N THR A 28 0.49 1.82 -15.38
CA THR A 28 -0.21 0.56 -15.01
C THR A 28 -0.53 -0.38 -16.17
N PHE A 29 -0.70 0.12 -17.40
CA PHE A 29 -1.03 -0.69 -18.59
C PHE A 29 0.09 -0.79 -19.64
N GLY A 30 1.33 -0.44 -19.29
CA GLY A 30 2.46 -0.37 -20.23
C GLY A 30 3.65 -1.29 -19.91
N ARG A 31 4.74 -1.09 -20.67
CA ARG A 31 6.04 -1.81 -20.57
C ARG A 31 6.66 -1.79 -19.16
N PHE A 32 6.24 -0.87 -18.30
CA PHE A 32 6.83 -0.59 -16.98
C PHE A 32 6.15 -1.30 -15.81
N PHE A 33 5.17 -2.18 -16.06
CA PHE A 33 4.54 -3.02 -15.03
C PHE A 33 5.49 -3.70 -14.02
N PRO A 34 6.68 -4.24 -14.38
CA PRO A 34 7.55 -4.87 -13.38
C PRO A 34 8.16 -3.90 -12.35
N ILE A 35 8.20 -2.59 -12.63
CA ILE A 35 8.78 -1.59 -11.72
C ILE A 35 7.89 -1.34 -10.50
N SER A 36 6.57 -1.42 -10.66
CA SER A 36 5.62 -1.25 -9.56
C SER A 36 5.73 -2.38 -8.53
N ILE A 37 6.10 -3.59 -8.95
CA ILE A 37 6.33 -4.73 -8.06
C ILE A 37 7.49 -4.42 -7.09
N ILE A 38 8.57 -3.83 -7.60
CA ILE A 38 9.72 -3.43 -6.77
C ILE A 38 9.27 -2.38 -5.75
N GLY A 39 8.58 -1.31 -6.19
CA GLY A 39 8.07 -0.26 -5.29
C GLY A 39 7.13 -0.82 -4.20
N PHE A 40 6.29 -1.78 -4.58
CA PHE A 40 5.40 -2.47 -3.65
C PHE A 40 6.15 -3.30 -2.61
N ILE A 41 7.16 -4.06 -3.03
CA ILE A 41 8.02 -4.83 -2.10
C ILE A 41 8.75 -3.89 -1.15
N LEU A 42 9.32 -2.78 -1.63
CA LEU A 42 10.00 -1.80 -0.77
C LEU A 42 9.05 -1.21 0.28
N THR A 43 7.83 -0.87 -0.12
CA THR A 43 6.79 -0.37 0.81
C THR A 43 6.43 -1.44 1.85
N ALA A 44 6.35 -2.70 1.45
CA ALA A 44 6.14 -3.82 2.38
C ALA A 44 7.28 -3.95 3.40
N VAL A 45 8.54 -3.85 2.94
CA VAL A 45 9.71 -3.90 3.82
C VAL A 45 9.74 -2.71 4.77
N ALA A 46 9.41 -1.50 4.31
CA ALA A 46 9.28 -0.33 5.14
C ALA A 46 8.25 -0.56 6.27
N MET A 47 7.09 -1.12 5.92
CA MET A 47 6.04 -1.43 6.89
C MET A 47 6.47 -2.50 7.90
N LYS A 48 7.25 -3.49 7.46
CA LYS A 48 7.88 -4.47 8.34
C LYS A 48 8.85 -3.82 9.32
N TYR A 49 9.69 -2.89 8.86
CA TYR A 49 10.66 -2.22 9.73
C TYR A 49 9.98 -1.30 10.76
N ILE A 50 8.90 -0.60 10.38
CA ILE A 50 8.07 0.17 11.32
C ILE A 50 7.46 -0.77 12.36
N SER A 51 6.86 -1.88 11.93
CA SER A 51 6.30 -2.91 12.81
C SER A 51 7.32 -3.44 13.81
N ASP A 52 8.53 -3.75 13.35
CA ASP A 52 9.62 -4.25 14.19
C ASP A 52 10.15 -3.19 15.16
N TYR A 53 10.23 -1.92 14.73
CA TYR A 53 10.69 -0.80 15.56
C TYR A 53 9.72 -0.53 16.71
N PHE A 54 8.43 -0.44 16.43
CA PHE A 54 7.39 -0.17 17.43
C PHE A 54 6.90 -1.43 18.16
N LYS A 55 7.47 -2.60 17.88
CA LYS A 55 7.05 -3.92 18.40
C LYS A 55 5.55 -4.17 18.27
N GLU A 56 4.96 -3.72 17.17
CA GLU A 56 3.53 -3.82 16.88
C GLU A 56 3.31 -4.67 15.61
N PRO A 57 3.32 -6.01 15.72
CA PRO A 57 3.22 -6.92 14.57
C PRO A 57 1.93 -6.73 13.76
N ALA A 58 0.88 -6.17 14.39
CA ALA A 58 -0.37 -5.85 13.71
C ALA A 58 -0.20 -4.87 12.55
N ILE A 59 0.82 -4.00 12.57
CA ILE A 59 1.13 -3.07 11.46
C ILE A 59 1.42 -3.87 10.18
N PHE A 60 2.41 -4.75 10.23
CA PHE A 60 2.82 -5.53 9.06
C PHE A 60 1.82 -6.66 8.74
N ASN A 61 1.24 -7.31 9.75
CA ASN A 61 0.27 -8.39 9.52
C ASN A 61 -0.96 -7.91 8.76
N ASN A 62 -1.53 -6.74 9.11
CA ASN A 62 -2.63 -6.15 8.35
C ASN A 62 -2.21 -5.82 6.90
N PHE A 63 -0.99 -5.32 6.70
CA PHE A 63 -0.47 -5.07 5.35
C PHE A 63 -0.34 -6.37 4.53
N ILE A 64 0.15 -7.45 5.14
CA ILE A 64 0.24 -8.77 4.51
C ILE A 64 -1.14 -9.37 4.24
N TYR A 65 -2.13 -9.19 5.13
CA TYR A 65 -3.50 -9.62 4.85
C TYR A 65 -4.08 -8.92 3.61
N TYR A 66 -3.84 -7.62 3.45
CA TYR A 66 -4.20 -6.89 2.23
C TYR A 66 -3.58 -7.54 0.98
N ILE A 67 -2.29 -7.89 1.04
CA ILE A 67 -1.57 -8.54 -0.07
C ILE A 67 -2.15 -9.91 -0.39
N ILE A 68 -2.32 -10.77 0.61
CA ILE A 68 -2.80 -12.14 0.44
C ILE A 68 -4.21 -12.13 -0.16
N ILE A 69 -5.11 -11.31 0.37
CA ILE A 69 -6.49 -11.20 -0.13
C ILE A 69 -6.48 -10.70 -1.58
N SER A 70 -5.64 -9.72 -1.90
CA SER A 70 -5.55 -9.18 -3.27
C SER A 70 -5.03 -10.22 -4.25
N ILE A 71 -4.01 -11.01 -3.88
CA ILE A 71 -3.49 -12.10 -4.71
C ILE A 71 -4.56 -13.18 -4.93
N ILE A 72 -5.23 -13.63 -3.87
CA ILE A 72 -6.31 -14.61 -3.96
C ILE A 72 -7.45 -14.08 -4.86
N GLY A 73 -7.79 -12.80 -4.70
CA GLY A 73 -8.77 -12.10 -5.54
C GLY A 73 -8.44 -12.13 -7.02
N ILE A 74 -7.17 -11.89 -7.37
CA ILE A 74 -6.69 -11.94 -8.75
C ILE A 74 -6.89 -13.36 -9.33
N PHE A 75 -6.49 -14.40 -8.60
CA PHE A 75 -6.67 -15.79 -9.05
C PHE A 75 -8.14 -16.16 -9.26
N ILE A 76 -9.00 -15.79 -8.31
CA ILE A 76 -10.45 -16.00 -8.40
C ILE A 76 -11.00 -15.30 -9.65
N THR A 77 -10.64 -14.03 -9.85
CA THR A 77 -11.14 -13.23 -10.97
C THR A 77 -10.66 -13.75 -12.31
N ILE A 78 -9.41 -14.21 -12.41
CA ILE A 78 -8.88 -14.86 -13.62
C ILE A 78 -9.69 -16.12 -13.93
N PHE A 79 -9.93 -16.98 -12.94
CA PHE A 79 -10.68 -18.22 -13.14
C PHE A 79 -12.13 -17.94 -13.57
N LEU A 80 -12.83 -17.02 -12.91
CA LEU A 80 -14.17 -16.59 -13.31
C LEU A 80 -14.19 -15.94 -14.69
N GLY A 81 -13.17 -15.15 -15.02
CA GLY A 81 -13.02 -14.51 -16.32
C GLY A 81 -12.86 -15.52 -17.45
N LEU A 82 -12.01 -16.53 -17.27
CA LEU A 82 -11.86 -17.62 -18.25
C LEU A 82 -13.16 -18.40 -18.42
N ALA A 83 -13.84 -18.74 -17.32
CA ALA A 83 -15.14 -19.43 -17.37
C ALA A 83 -16.21 -18.60 -18.10
N SER A 84 -16.19 -17.28 -17.93
CA SER A 84 -17.07 -16.33 -18.62
C SER A 84 -16.87 -16.32 -20.14
N ILE A 85 -15.62 -16.46 -20.60
CA ILE A 85 -15.29 -16.55 -22.03
C ILE A 85 -15.78 -17.88 -22.62
N VAL A 86 -15.52 -18.99 -21.94
CA VAL A 86 -15.91 -20.34 -22.40
C VAL A 86 -17.44 -20.49 -22.46
N SER A 87 -18.14 -20.07 -21.40
CA SER A 87 -19.61 -20.06 -21.37
C SER A 87 -20.19 -19.18 -22.48
N GLY A 88 -19.53 -18.06 -22.77
CA GLY A 88 -19.89 -17.19 -23.88
C GLY A 88 -19.85 -17.80 -25.26
N PHE A 89 -18.80 -18.60 -25.50
CA PHE A 89 -18.61 -19.29 -26.76
C PHE A 89 -19.64 -20.41 -26.95
N MET A 90 -20.03 -21.09 -25.87
CA MET A 90 -20.93 -22.25 -25.90
C MET A 90 -22.42 -21.90 -25.83
N LEU A 91 -22.79 -20.89 -25.03
CA LEU A 91 -24.18 -20.60 -24.67
C LEU A 91 -24.72 -19.29 -25.27
N GLY A 92 -23.86 -18.51 -25.94
CA GLY A 92 -24.24 -17.29 -26.66
C GLY A 92 -23.90 -15.98 -25.94
N LYS A 93 -23.89 -14.87 -26.71
CA LYS A 93 -23.36 -13.56 -26.29
C LYS A 93 -24.10 -12.91 -25.11
N GLY A 94 -25.37 -13.25 -24.88
CA GLY A 94 -26.16 -12.68 -23.77
C GLY A 94 -25.64 -13.11 -22.39
N ILE A 95 -25.15 -14.34 -22.27
CA ILE A 95 -24.59 -14.88 -21.02
C ILE A 95 -23.22 -14.27 -20.70
N VAL A 96 -22.46 -13.86 -21.73
CA VAL A 96 -21.15 -13.20 -21.59
C VAL A 96 -21.24 -11.90 -20.82
N ILE A 97 -22.21 -11.06 -21.16
CA ILE A 97 -22.33 -9.73 -20.55
C ILE A 97 -22.65 -9.89 -19.06
N LEU A 98 -23.56 -10.81 -18.72
CA LEU A 98 -23.93 -11.09 -17.34
C LEU A 98 -22.76 -11.66 -16.53
N SER A 99 -21.98 -12.59 -17.10
CA SER A 99 -20.84 -13.21 -16.43
C SER A 99 -19.66 -12.25 -16.24
N ILE A 100 -19.43 -11.34 -17.20
CA ILE A 100 -18.48 -10.24 -17.05
C ILE A 100 -18.89 -9.32 -15.90
N ILE A 101 -20.16 -8.87 -15.86
CA ILE A 101 -20.65 -8.00 -14.78
C ILE A 101 -20.49 -8.68 -13.42
N ALA A 102 -20.85 -9.97 -13.32
CA ALA A 102 -20.67 -10.74 -12.10
C ALA A 102 -19.19 -10.84 -11.69
N THR A 103 -18.29 -11.09 -12.64
CA THR A 103 -16.84 -11.17 -12.38
C THR A 103 -16.28 -9.82 -11.90
N LEU A 104 -16.69 -8.71 -12.51
CA LEU A 104 -16.32 -7.35 -12.09
C LEU A 104 -16.85 -7.02 -10.70
N ALA A 105 -18.08 -7.43 -10.37
CA ALA A 105 -18.67 -7.23 -9.05
C ALA A 105 -17.89 -8.00 -7.96
N VAL A 106 -17.51 -9.25 -8.24
CA VAL A 106 -16.67 -10.05 -7.32
C VAL A 106 -15.30 -9.38 -7.12
N LEU A 107 -14.64 -8.97 -8.21
CA LEU A 107 -13.36 -8.26 -8.13
C LEU A 107 -13.47 -6.99 -7.27
N TRP A 108 -14.52 -6.19 -7.50
CA TRP A 108 -14.75 -4.96 -6.74
C TRP A 108 -14.95 -5.24 -5.24
N ILE A 109 -15.76 -6.23 -4.88
CA ILE A 109 -15.96 -6.64 -3.47
C ILE A 109 -14.63 -7.04 -2.83
N VAL A 110 -13.80 -7.82 -3.54
CA VAL A 110 -12.49 -8.23 -3.01
C VAL A 110 -11.56 -7.04 -2.80
N ILE A 111 -11.53 -6.07 -3.72
CA ILE A 111 -10.76 -4.83 -3.59
C ILE A 111 -11.22 -4.02 -2.38
N VAL A 112 -12.54 -3.89 -2.17
CA VAL A 112 -13.08 -3.17 -1.01
C VAL A 112 -12.71 -3.88 0.30
N ILE A 113 -12.86 -5.20 0.37
CA ILE A 113 -12.51 -5.98 1.57
C ILE A 113 -11.01 -5.88 1.86
N SER A 114 -10.15 -6.01 0.86
CA SER A 114 -8.70 -5.95 1.05
C SER A 114 -8.28 -4.56 1.55
N SER A 115 -8.89 -3.49 1.03
CA SER A 115 -8.58 -2.11 1.42
C SER A 115 -8.82 -1.82 2.91
N ILE A 116 -9.70 -2.55 3.59
CA ILE A 116 -9.92 -2.44 5.04
C ILE A 116 -8.65 -2.80 5.81
N PHE A 117 -7.95 -3.85 5.39
CA PHE A 117 -6.72 -4.28 6.04
C PHE A 117 -5.58 -3.29 5.81
N LEU A 118 -5.50 -2.70 4.61
CA LEU A 118 -4.55 -1.64 4.31
C LEU A 118 -4.82 -0.40 5.19
N MET A 119 -6.08 0.03 5.28
CA MET A 119 -6.49 1.15 6.14
C MET A 119 -6.09 0.92 7.60
N ARG A 120 -6.37 -0.27 8.15
CA ARG A 120 -6.00 -0.62 9.54
C ARG A 120 -4.49 -0.59 9.77
N SER A 121 -3.72 -1.11 8.82
CA SER A 121 -2.26 -1.09 8.85
C SER A 121 -1.72 0.35 8.94
N PHE A 122 -2.31 1.26 8.16
CA PHE A 122 -1.92 2.67 8.11
C PHE A 122 -2.38 3.45 9.35
N GLU A 123 -3.57 3.16 9.89
CA GLU A 123 -4.06 3.78 11.14
C GLU A 123 -3.18 3.39 12.34
N LEU A 124 -2.77 2.12 12.44
CA LEU A 124 -1.82 1.69 13.46
C LEU A 124 -0.48 2.39 13.30
N THR A 125 -0.01 2.54 12.06
CA THR A 125 1.25 3.24 11.77
C THR A 125 1.17 4.71 12.14
N ALA A 126 0.06 5.39 11.84
CA ALA A 126 -0.17 6.77 12.26
C ALA A 126 -0.15 6.92 13.78
N THR A 127 -0.77 5.97 14.49
CA THR A 127 -0.83 5.96 15.95
C THR A 127 0.56 5.79 16.59
N LYS A 128 1.41 4.93 16.01
CA LYS A 128 2.74 4.66 16.56
C LYS A 128 3.80 5.68 16.15
N THR A 129 3.73 6.18 14.92
CA THR A 129 4.69 7.18 14.39
C THR A 129 4.31 8.62 14.76
N GLY A 130 3.06 8.87 15.16
CA GLY A 130 2.50 10.21 15.38
C GLY A 130 2.16 10.95 14.07
N VAL A 131 2.38 10.35 12.90
CA VAL A 131 2.17 10.97 11.59
C VAL A 131 0.73 10.70 11.11
N GLN A 132 -0.16 11.67 11.32
CA GLN A 132 -1.59 11.54 10.95
C GLN A 132 -1.85 11.36 9.45
N MET A 133 -0.89 11.71 8.59
CA MET A 133 -1.01 11.52 7.13
C MET A 133 -1.18 10.05 6.76
N PHE A 134 -0.62 9.10 7.52
CA PHE A 134 -0.87 7.68 7.29
C PHE A 134 -2.35 7.32 7.48
N SER A 135 -2.99 7.79 8.55
CA SER A 135 -4.42 7.53 8.78
C SER A 135 -5.28 8.15 7.68
N THR A 136 -4.93 9.36 7.24
CA THR A 136 -5.63 10.04 6.15
C THR A 136 -5.48 9.27 4.84
N ALA A 137 -4.26 8.86 4.48
CA ALA A 137 -3.99 8.06 3.30
C ALA A 137 -4.75 6.72 3.33
N GLY A 138 -4.72 6.00 4.45
CA GLY A 138 -5.42 4.72 4.62
C GLY A 138 -6.93 4.85 4.39
N LYS A 139 -7.54 5.92 4.92
CA LYS A 139 -8.96 6.22 4.69
C LYS A 139 -9.25 6.58 3.24
N LEU A 140 -8.37 7.36 2.59
CA LEU A 140 -8.51 7.67 1.18
C LEU A 140 -8.38 6.42 0.30
N TYR A 141 -7.49 5.47 0.62
CA TYR A 141 -7.45 4.18 -0.09
C TYR A 141 -8.76 3.41 0.05
N PHE A 142 -9.33 3.35 1.25
CA PHE A 142 -10.61 2.67 1.50
C PHE A 142 -11.76 3.34 0.74
N VAL A 143 -11.90 4.66 0.85
CA VAL A 143 -12.92 5.44 0.14
C VAL A 143 -12.72 5.32 -1.38
N GLY A 144 -11.48 5.45 -1.84
CA GLY A 144 -11.12 5.31 -3.24
C GLY A 144 -11.46 3.93 -3.80
N ALA A 145 -11.21 2.86 -3.06
CA ALA A 145 -11.59 1.49 -3.43
C ALA A 145 -13.09 1.34 -3.64
N ILE A 146 -13.92 1.96 -2.78
CA ILE A 146 -15.37 1.99 -2.95
C ILE A 146 -15.76 2.76 -4.21
N LEU A 147 -15.12 3.92 -4.47
CA LEU A 147 -15.45 4.82 -5.58
C LEU A 147 -14.85 4.40 -6.94
N VAL A 148 -14.10 3.29 -7.04
CA VAL A 148 -13.50 2.82 -8.30
C VAL A 148 -14.55 2.59 -9.39
N ILE A 149 -15.78 2.19 -9.00
CA ILE A 149 -16.90 1.93 -9.93
C ILE A 149 -17.25 3.12 -10.83
N ILE A 150 -17.01 4.35 -10.38
CA ILE A 150 -17.34 5.58 -11.11
C ILE A 150 -16.10 6.28 -11.67
N LEU A 151 -14.96 5.59 -11.75
CA LEU A 151 -13.63 6.09 -12.13
C LEU A 151 -13.04 7.15 -11.19
N VAL A 152 -13.86 7.90 -10.45
CA VAL A 152 -13.43 8.87 -9.43
C VAL A 152 -12.52 8.22 -8.39
N GLY A 153 -12.74 6.94 -8.07
CA GLY A 153 -11.91 6.19 -7.13
C GLY A 153 -10.43 6.15 -7.50
N PHE A 154 -10.08 6.11 -8.81
CA PHE A 154 -8.68 6.13 -9.23
C PHE A 154 -7.98 7.44 -8.83
N LEU A 155 -8.66 8.58 -8.96
CA LEU A 155 -8.12 9.87 -8.55
C LEU A 155 -7.94 9.93 -7.03
N VAL A 156 -8.90 9.41 -6.27
CA VAL A 156 -8.82 9.36 -4.79
C VAL A 156 -7.67 8.47 -4.32
N ILE A 157 -7.49 7.29 -4.93
CA ILE A 157 -6.36 6.40 -4.66
C ILE A 157 -5.03 7.06 -5.03
N PHE A 158 -4.98 7.79 -6.15
CA PHE A 158 -3.77 8.52 -6.55
C PHE A 158 -3.39 9.60 -5.53
N ILE A 159 -4.36 10.32 -4.98
CA ILE A 159 -4.12 11.27 -3.87
C ILE A 159 -3.63 10.51 -2.62
N ALA A 160 -4.17 9.33 -2.33
CA ALA A 160 -3.74 8.49 -1.22
C ALA A 160 -2.26 8.06 -1.35
N GLU A 161 -1.81 7.67 -2.55
CA GLU A 161 -0.40 7.34 -2.84
C GLU A 161 0.52 8.52 -2.54
N ILE A 162 0.14 9.73 -2.97
CA ILE A 162 0.92 10.95 -2.71
C ILE A 162 0.99 11.21 -1.20
N LEU A 163 -0.14 11.14 -0.49
CA LEU A 163 -0.16 11.32 0.97
C LEU A 163 0.70 10.27 1.68
N THR A 164 0.73 9.04 1.18
CA THR A 164 1.57 7.96 1.72
C THR A 164 3.05 8.29 1.60
N ALA A 165 3.49 8.78 0.43
CA ALA A 165 4.86 9.24 0.24
C ALA A 165 5.22 10.36 1.23
N VAL A 166 4.35 11.37 1.35
CA VAL A 166 4.56 12.48 2.30
C VAL A 166 4.55 11.98 3.75
N ALA A 167 3.73 10.99 4.08
CA ALA A 167 3.69 10.38 5.41
C ALA A 167 5.01 9.68 5.76
N PHE A 168 5.58 8.89 4.83
CA PHE A 168 6.91 8.29 5.03
C PHE A 168 8.00 9.36 5.18
N PHE A 169 7.98 10.42 4.38
CA PHE A 169 8.92 11.55 4.55
C PHE A 169 8.80 12.23 5.92
N SER A 170 7.59 12.28 6.47
CA SER A 170 7.28 12.94 7.74
C SER A 170 7.60 12.09 8.98
N ILE A 171 8.09 10.86 8.81
CA ILE A 171 8.59 10.06 9.93
C ILE A 171 9.82 10.78 10.50
N SER A 172 9.68 11.25 11.75
CA SER A 172 10.80 11.74 12.55
C SER A 172 11.61 10.54 13.01
N VAL A 173 12.79 10.37 12.41
CA VAL A 173 13.83 9.51 12.97
C VAL A 173 14.42 10.33 14.13
N PRO A 174 14.38 9.85 15.39
CA PRO A 174 15.12 10.49 16.46
C PRO A 174 16.60 10.42 16.09
N GLU A 175 17.11 11.51 15.53
CA GLU A 175 18.53 11.70 15.30
C GLU A 175 19.19 11.65 16.67
N ALA A 176 20.20 10.78 16.80
CA ALA A 176 21.05 10.81 17.97
C ALA A 176 21.49 12.26 18.21
N GLU A 177 21.29 12.76 19.42
CA GLU A 177 21.92 13.96 19.96
C GLU A 177 23.45 13.73 20.04
N ALA A 178 24.09 13.45 18.91
CA ALA A 178 25.50 13.14 18.82
C ALA A 178 26.30 14.33 18.33
N HIS A 179 25.84 15.58 18.53
CA HIS A 179 26.67 16.78 18.38
C HIS A 179 26.29 17.90 19.36
N THR A 180 26.20 17.61 20.66
CA THR A 180 26.29 18.67 21.70
C THR A 180 27.17 18.30 22.91
N SER A 181 27.83 17.13 22.94
CA SER A 181 28.63 16.72 24.13
C SER A 181 30.15 16.69 23.90
N SER A 182 30.72 17.53 23.02
CA SER A 182 32.17 17.70 22.93
C SER A 182 32.59 19.16 22.91
N GLN A 183 32.38 19.86 24.02
CA GLN A 183 33.34 20.88 24.44
C GLN A 183 33.43 20.93 25.98
N PRO A 184 34.27 20.09 26.60
CA PRO A 184 35.05 20.51 27.75
C PRO A 184 36.33 21.14 27.21
N SER A 185 36.35 22.46 27.05
CA SER A 185 37.60 23.20 26.93
C SER A 185 38.30 23.16 28.29
N THR A 186 39.16 22.18 28.49
CA THR A 186 40.13 22.14 29.59
C THR A 186 41.25 23.15 29.32
N THR A 187 41.45 24.02 30.31
CA THR A 187 42.74 24.61 30.78
C THR A 187 43.60 25.41 29.79
N VAL A 188 43.72 26.72 30.06
CA VAL A 188 44.97 27.37 30.51
C VAL A 188 44.62 28.40 31.59
#